data_AF-H3A3U0-F1
#
_entry.id   AF-H3A3U0-F1
#
_cell.length_a   1.000
_cell.length_b   1.000
_cell.length_c   1.000
_cell.angle_alpha   90.00
_cell.angle_beta   90.00
_cell.angle_gamma   90.00
#
_symmetry.space_group_name_H-M   'P 1'
#
loop_
_entity.id
_entity.type
_entity.pdbx_description
1 polymer ?
#
loop_
_entity_poly.entity_id
_entity_poly.type
_entity_poly.pdbx_seq_one_letter_code
_entity_poly.pdbx_strand_id
1 'polypeptide(L)'
;MYFLNVSLLARAAASRANNLFFVFDMMSSEWRKKQPLEWRDYLNKEVKVAADGKHEYQGWVFTIDPVSGTIVLVNFLEDGKASVSAIMGHAIQGVEVVNEGDTSMAGRLTSLFMPTDNKSYSRVEVQQKKSSLKVWLEKNRIPVTEQGEQQETLCVAGVLTIDPPYRPEDCRSSNEIILSRVQNLIQGHHGSDGESSGTQ
;
A
#
# COMPACT_ATOMS: atom_id res chain seq x y z
N MET A 1 -48.88 17.89 -44.80
CA MET A 1 -47.49 17.74 -44.32
C MET A 1 -47.51 17.81 -42.80
N TYR A 2 -47.18 16.70 -42.14
CA TYR A 2 -47.14 16.58 -40.69
C TYR A 2 -45.84 17.20 -40.16
N PHE A 3 -45.92 18.30 -39.41
CA PHE A 3 -44.82 18.72 -38.54
C PHE A 3 -45.02 18.06 -37.18
N LEU A 4 -44.31 16.96 -36.93
CA LEU A 4 -44.14 16.44 -35.58
C LEU A 4 -43.42 17.50 -34.75
N ASN A 5 -44.08 17.94 -33.68
CA ASN A 5 -43.56 18.92 -32.75
C ASN A 5 -42.50 18.25 -31.85
N VAL A 6 -41.23 18.41 -32.21
CA VAL A 6 -40.06 17.83 -31.53
C VAL A 6 -39.90 18.36 -30.08
N SER A 7 -40.67 19.38 -29.68
CA SER A 7 -40.62 19.94 -28.33
C SER A 7 -41.28 19.08 -27.24
N LEU A 8 -42.17 18.14 -27.61
CA LEU A 8 -42.84 17.28 -26.61
C LEU A 8 -41.97 16.09 -26.16
N LEU A 9 -41.06 15.59 -27.00
CA LEU A 9 -40.14 14.51 -26.63
C LEU A 9 -39.00 14.99 -25.71
N ALA A 10 -38.61 16.26 -25.80
CA ALA A 10 -37.56 16.82 -24.94
C ALA A 10 -38.03 17.00 -23.47
N ARG A 11 -39.34 17.17 -23.23
CA ARG A 11 -39.88 17.32 -21.86
C ARG A 11 -40.09 15.98 -21.14
N ALA A 12 -40.21 14.87 -21.86
CA ALA A 12 -40.33 13.54 -21.27
C ALA A 12 -38.97 12.93 -20.85
N ALA A 13 -37.87 13.29 -21.53
CA ALA A 13 -36.53 12.83 -21.17
C ALA A 13 -35.93 13.57 -19.95
N ALA A 14 -36.24 14.86 -19.78
CA ALA A 14 -35.74 15.65 -18.65
C ALA A 14 -36.38 15.28 -17.29
N SER A 15 -37.60 14.73 -17.29
CA SER A 15 -38.26 14.26 -16.06
C SER A 15 -37.61 12.98 -15.50
N ARG A 16 -37.10 12.08 -16.36
CA ARG A 16 -36.40 10.87 -15.92
C ARG A 16 -35.02 11.14 -15.34
N ALA A 17 -34.26 12.09 -15.90
CA ALA A 17 -32.94 12.44 -15.37
C ALA A 17 -33.02 13.11 -13.99
N ASN A 18 -33.97 14.02 -13.80
CA ASN A 18 -34.18 14.66 -12.49
C ASN A 18 -34.67 13.67 -11.44
N ASN A 19 -35.51 12.70 -11.81
CA ASN A 19 -35.96 11.67 -10.87
C ASN A 19 -34.85 10.68 -10.53
N LEU A 20 -33.96 10.35 -11.49
CA LEU A 20 -32.81 9.48 -11.23
C LEU A 20 -31.75 10.18 -10.36
N PHE A 21 -31.53 11.49 -10.57
CA PHE A 21 -30.65 12.30 -9.74
C PHE A 21 -31.20 12.47 -8.31
N PHE A 22 -32.52 12.69 -8.18
CA PHE A 22 -33.21 12.71 -6.87
C PHE A 22 -33.19 11.34 -6.16
N VAL A 23 -33.38 10.24 -6.88
CA VAL A 23 -33.28 8.89 -6.31
C VAL A 23 -31.83 8.58 -5.89
N PHE A 24 -30.83 9.02 -6.65
CA PHE A 24 -29.42 8.87 -6.28
C PHE A 24 -29.05 9.67 -5.02
N ASP A 25 -29.57 10.89 -4.88
CA ASP A 25 -29.41 11.71 -3.67
C ASP A 25 -30.15 11.11 -2.45
N MET A 26 -31.32 10.49 -2.68
CA MET A 26 -32.12 9.82 -1.65
C MET A 26 -31.57 8.46 -1.20
N MET A 27 -30.65 7.86 -1.98
CA MET A 27 -29.93 6.61 -1.64
C MET A 27 -28.49 6.86 -1.17
N SER A 28 -28.09 8.11 -1.00
CA SER A 28 -26.78 8.45 -0.45
C SER A 28 -26.83 8.40 1.08
N SER A 29 -26.11 7.44 1.65
CA SER A 29 -25.86 7.40 3.09
C SER A 29 -25.29 8.74 3.57
N GLU A 30 -25.73 9.22 4.73
CA GLU A 30 -25.22 10.46 5.35
C GLU A 30 -23.69 10.46 5.45
N TRP A 31 -23.10 9.25 5.57
CA TRP A 31 -21.67 9.04 5.51
C TRP A 31 -21.00 9.55 4.21
N ARG A 32 -21.58 9.25 3.04
CA ARG A 32 -21.02 9.67 1.74
C ARG A 32 -21.17 11.16 1.46
N LYS A 33 -22.02 11.86 2.22
CA LYS A 33 -22.23 13.32 2.10
C LYS A 33 -21.17 14.13 2.84
N LYS A 34 -20.40 13.48 3.74
CA LYS A 34 -19.31 14.12 4.47
C LYS A 34 -18.18 14.56 3.55
N GLN A 35 -17.53 15.65 3.92
CA GLN A 35 -16.35 16.15 3.23
C GLN A 35 -15.08 15.40 3.67
N PRO A 36 -14.02 15.34 2.85
CA PRO A 36 -12.76 14.71 3.21
C PRO A 36 -12.14 15.19 4.53
N LEU A 37 -12.35 16.46 4.89
CA LEU A 37 -11.89 17.02 6.17
C LEU A 37 -12.66 16.46 7.37
N GLU A 38 -13.95 16.15 7.22
CA GLU A 38 -14.74 15.51 8.28
C GLU A 38 -14.36 14.04 8.43
N TRP A 39 -14.07 13.35 7.33
CA TRP A 39 -13.57 11.96 7.39
C TRP A 39 -12.23 11.85 8.11
N ARG A 40 -11.38 12.88 7.98
CA ARG A 40 -10.09 12.93 8.66
C ARG A 40 -10.23 12.80 10.19
N ASP A 41 -11.34 13.27 10.76
CA ASP A 41 -11.60 13.20 12.20
C ASP A 41 -11.86 11.76 12.70
N TYR A 42 -11.97 10.78 11.81
CA TYR A 42 -12.11 9.36 12.15
C TYR A 42 -10.79 8.59 12.06
N LEU A 43 -9.74 9.14 11.45
CA LEU A 43 -8.47 8.43 11.25
C LEU A 43 -7.83 8.05 12.59
N ASN A 44 -7.26 6.84 12.64
CA ASN A 44 -6.61 6.24 13.80
C ASN A 44 -7.52 6.01 15.01
N LYS A 45 -8.85 6.18 14.85
CA LYS A 45 -9.85 5.89 15.87
C LYS A 45 -10.40 4.48 15.69
N GLU A 46 -10.82 3.86 16.78
CA GLU A 46 -11.62 2.65 16.71
C GLU A 46 -13.08 3.04 16.54
N VAL A 47 -13.71 2.46 15.52
CA VAL A 47 -15.09 2.76 15.17
C VAL A 47 -15.91 1.49 15.07
N LYS A 48 -17.21 1.62 15.34
CA LYS A 48 -18.24 0.65 14.99
C LYS A 48 -19.00 1.17 13.77
N VAL A 49 -19.02 0.38 12.70
CA VAL A 49 -19.65 0.68 11.42
C VAL A 49 -20.86 -0.22 11.24
N ALA A 50 -22.05 0.39 11.19
CA ALA A 50 -23.27 -0.29 10.77
C ALA A 50 -23.39 -0.20 9.24
N ALA A 51 -23.54 -1.34 8.57
CA ALA A 51 -23.71 -1.45 7.14
C ALA A 51 -25.06 -2.09 6.77
N ASP A 52 -25.36 -2.12 5.47
CA ASP A 52 -26.55 -2.76 4.95
C ASP A 52 -26.67 -4.24 5.36
N GLY A 53 -27.89 -4.78 5.29
CA GLY A 53 -28.14 -6.17 5.67
C GLY A 53 -27.93 -6.49 7.16
N LYS A 54 -27.89 -5.48 8.05
CA LYS A 54 -27.62 -5.61 9.50
C LYS A 54 -26.21 -6.12 9.82
N HIS A 55 -25.25 -5.91 8.91
CA HIS A 55 -23.85 -6.19 9.20
C HIS A 55 -23.27 -5.09 10.08
N GLU A 56 -22.50 -5.49 11.09
CA GLU A 56 -21.74 -4.58 11.93
C GLU A 56 -20.26 -4.96 11.86
N TYR A 57 -19.42 -3.95 11.73
CA TYR A 57 -17.97 -4.09 11.73
C TYR A 57 -17.39 -3.20 12.83
N GLN A 58 -16.33 -3.65 13.47
CA GLN A 58 -15.57 -2.83 14.41
C GLN A 58 -14.09 -2.93 14.06
N GLY A 59 -13.37 -1.82 14.22
CA GLY A 59 -11.92 -1.79 14.04
C GLY A 59 -11.37 -0.39 13.94
N TRP A 60 -10.05 -0.32 13.74
CA TRP A 60 -9.31 0.94 13.67
C TRP A 60 -9.32 1.50 12.26
N VAL A 61 -9.77 2.74 12.08
CA VAL A 61 -9.79 3.41 10.77
C VAL A 61 -8.36 3.73 10.35
N PHE A 62 -7.90 3.08 9.29
CA PHE A 62 -6.61 3.38 8.69
C PHE A 62 -6.69 4.48 7.64
N THR A 63 -7.67 4.38 6.74
CA THR A 63 -7.90 5.38 5.70
C THR A 63 -9.36 5.37 5.24
N ILE A 64 -9.77 6.46 4.60
CA ILE A 64 -11.07 6.62 3.96
C ILE A 64 -10.84 7.09 2.53
N ASP A 65 -11.33 6.35 1.54
CA ASP A 65 -11.22 6.74 0.14
C ASP A 65 -12.17 7.93 -0.13
N PRO A 66 -11.65 9.11 -0.51
CA PRO A 66 -12.47 10.29 -0.69
C PRO A 66 -13.43 10.21 -1.90
N VAL A 67 -13.21 9.27 -2.82
CA VAL A 67 -14.07 9.10 -4.00
C VAL A 67 -15.30 8.26 -3.66
N SER A 68 -15.11 7.10 -3.01
CA SER A 68 -16.21 6.17 -2.71
C SER A 68 -16.78 6.28 -1.29
N GLY A 69 -16.09 6.97 -0.38
CA GLY A 69 -16.40 6.95 1.05
C GLY A 69 -16.13 5.59 1.70
N THR A 70 -15.32 4.73 1.09
CA THR A 70 -14.97 3.41 1.64
C THR A 70 -14.10 3.58 2.88
N ILE A 71 -14.49 2.91 3.98
CA ILE A 71 -13.69 2.86 5.22
C ILE A 71 -12.81 1.62 5.17
N VAL A 72 -11.51 1.80 5.39
CA VAL A 72 -10.57 0.70 5.59
C VAL A 72 -10.32 0.53 7.10
N LEU A 73 -10.81 -0.56 7.67
CA LEU A 73 -10.60 -0.92 9.06
C LEU A 73 -9.49 -1.94 9.21
N VAL A 74 -8.72 -1.81 10.29
CA VAL A 74 -7.68 -2.74 10.71
C VAL A 74 -8.03 -3.31 12.08
N ASN A 75 -7.90 -4.61 12.24
CA ASN A 75 -8.01 -5.30 13.54
C ASN A 75 -6.75 -6.10 13.82
N PHE A 76 -6.17 -5.91 15.00
CA PHE A 76 -5.04 -6.69 15.48
C PHE A 76 -5.55 -7.96 16.17
N LEU A 77 -5.09 -9.12 15.70
CA LEU A 77 -5.48 -10.43 16.20
C LEU A 77 -4.51 -10.90 17.30
N GLU A 78 -4.94 -11.85 18.13
CA GLU A 78 -4.16 -12.37 19.26
C GLU A 78 -2.85 -13.07 18.83
N ASP A 79 -2.78 -13.58 17.60
CA ASP A 79 -1.60 -14.22 17.03
C ASP A 79 -0.57 -13.22 16.46
N GLY A 80 -0.76 -11.93 16.73
CA GLY A 80 0.12 -10.86 16.25
C GLY A 80 -0.11 -10.49 14.78
N LYS A 81 -1.05 -11.13 14.09
CA LYS A 81 -1.45 -10.73 12.72
C LYS A 81 -2.41 -9.56 12.75
N ALA A 82 -2.55 -8.91 11.60
CA ALA A 82 -3.57 -7.91 11.36
C ALA A 82 -4.55 -8.42 10.29
N SER A 83 -5.83 -8.12 10.47
CA SER A 83 -6.85 -8.27 9.44
C SER A 83 -7.27 -6.89 8.94
N VAL A 84 -7.50 -6.79 7.63
CA VAL A 84 -7.91 -5.56 6.96
C VAL A 84 -9.26 -5.80 6.31
N SER A 85 -10.21 -4.89 6.53
CA SER A 85 -11.54 -4.95 5.93
C SER A 85 -11.89 -3.61 5.29
N ALA A 86 -12.49 -3.66 4.10
CA ALA A 86 -12.94 -2.47 3.39
C ALA A 86 -14.47 -2.48 3.32
N ILE A 87 -15.09 -1.49 3.95
CA ILE A 87 -16.55 -1.33 3.97
C ILE A 87 -16.93 -0.27 2.96
N MET A 88 -17.68 -0.68 1.94
CA MET A 88 -18.07 0.20 0.83
C MET A 88 -18.93 1.36 1.32
N GLY A 89 -18.57 2.59 0.95
CA GLY A 89 -19.26 3.79 1.45
C GLY A 89 -20.78 3.81 1.20
N HIS A 90 -21.25 3.20 0.11
CA HIS A 90 -22.67 3.11 -0.21
C HIS A 90 -23.45 2.16 0.71
N ALA A 91 -22.78 1.19 1.34
CA ALA A 91 -23.40 0.25 2.27
C ALA A 91 -23.41 0.79 3.71
N ILE A 92 -22.60 1.80 4.03
CA ILE A 92 -22.49 2.35 5.40
C ILE A 92 -23.76 3.12 5.76
N GLN A 93 -24.37 2.75 6.88
CA GLN A 93 -25.56 3.39 7.44
C GLN A 93 -25.21 4.31 8.62
N GLY A 94 -24.17 3.97 9.39
CA GLY A 94 -23.74 4.76 10.53
C GLY A 94 -22.32 4.39 10.98
N VAL A 95 -21.64 5.36 11.60
CA VAL A 95 -20.29 5.19 12.14
C VAL A 95 -20.25 5.82 13.54
N GLU A 96 -19.91 5.03 14.54
CA GLU A 96 -19.76 5.43 15.94
C GLU A 96 -18.29 5.31 16.33
N VAL A 97 -17.73 6.34 16.97
CA VAL A 97 -16.38 6.26 17.54
C VAL A 97 -16.46 5.56 18.90
N VAL A 98 -15.75 4.44 19.02
CA VAL A 98 -15.67 3.65 20.26
C VAL A 98 -14.42 4.03 21.05
N ASN A 99 -13.34 4.38 20.35
CA ASN A 99 -12.08 4.80 20.97
C ASN A 99 -11.41 5.89 20.13
N GLU A 100 -10.99 6.98 20.76
CA GLU A 100 -10.28 8.10 20.11
C GLU A 100 -8.86 7.71 19.65
N GLY A 101 -8.32 6.61 20.16
CA GLY A 101 -6.96 6.18 19.86
C GLY A 101 -5.90 7.08 20.50
N ASP A 102 -4.64 6.66 20.34
CA ASP A 102 -3.48 7.41 20.80
C ASP A 102 -2.37 7.41 19.75
N THR A 103 -1.31 8.18 20.02
CA THR A 103 -0.14 8.27 19.13
C THR A 103 0.53 6.91 18.91
N SER A 104 0.48 6.02 19.91
CA SER A 104 1.04 4.66 19.81
C SER A 104 0.28 3.85 18.76
N MET A 105 -1.05 3.89 18.79
CA MET A 105 -1.91 3.19 17.85
C MET A 105 -1.76 3.73 16.42
N ALA A 106 -1.71 5.06 16.25
CA ALA A 106 -1.43 5.66 14.95
C ALA A 106 -0.09 5.18 14.36
N GLY A 107 0.95 5.08 15.22
CA GLY A 107 2.24 4.51 14.84
C GLY A 107 2.16 3.05 14.43
N ARG A 108 1.41 2.23 15.17
CA ARG A 108 1.19 0.80 14.85
C ARG A 108 0.42 0.60 13.54
N LEU A 109 -0.60 1.42 13.27
CA LEU A 109 -1.34 1.36 12.02
C LEU A 109 -0.45 1.74 10.83
N THR A 110 0.37 2.78 11.00
CA THR A 110 1.32 3.21 9.97
C THR A 110 2.34 2.12 9.66
N SER A 111 2.91 1.48 10.70
CA SER A 111 3.96 0.47 10.52
C SER A 111 3.49 -0.79 9.79
N LEU A 112 2.18 -1.12 9.81
CA LEU A 112 1.63 -2.26 9.07
C LEU A 112 1.79 -2.12 7.55
N PHE A 113 1.76 -0.89 7.04
CA PHE A 113 1.81 -0.60 5.60
C PHE A 113 3.14 0.04 5.18
N MET A 114 4.06 0.25 6.13
CA MET A 114 5.44 0.57 5.81
C MET A 114 6.21 -0.71 5.53
N PRO A 115 7.13 -0.71 4.54
CA PRO A 115 8.05 -1.83 4.35
C PRO A 115 8.74 -2.15 5.68
N THR A 116 8.60 -3.39 6.14
CA THR A 116 9.17 -3.90 7.41
C THR A 116 10.69 -3.67 7.48
N ASP A 117 11.31 -3.50 6.32
CA ASP A 117 12.74 -3.37 6.17
C ASP A 117 13.26 -1.94 6.02
N ASN A 118 12.60 -0.97 6.62
CA ASN A 118 13.18 0.35 6.83
C ASN A 118 14.19 0.34 7.99
N LYS A 119 15.11 -0.65 7.99
CA LYS A 119 16.36 -0.53 8.74
C LYS A 119 17.04 0.71 8.17
N SER A 120 17.06 1.78 8.95
CA SER A 120 17.81 2.98 8.60
C SER A 120 19.29 2.59 8.61
N TYR A 121 19.81 2.21 7.45
CA TYR A 121 21.23 1.94 7.33
C TYR A 121 21.97 3.27 7.40
N SER A 122 22.94 3.35 8.30
CA SER A 122 23.92 4.42 8.26
C SER A 122 24.68 4.38 6.92
N ARG A 123 25.21 5.53 6.50
CA ARG A 123 26.03 5.61 5.28
C ARG A 123 27.20 4.62 5.30
N VAL A 124 27.75 4.37 6.48
CA VAL A 124 28.85 3.40 6.69
C VAL A 124 28.39 1.97 6.42
N GLU A 125 27.23 1.57 6.94
CA GLU A 125 26.67 0.24 6.71
C GLU A 125 26.30 0.01 5.24
N VAL A 126 25.70 1.01 4.58
CA VAL A 126 25.40 0.95 3.14
C VAL A 126 26.68 0.75 2.34
N GLN A 127 27.74 1.50 2.66
CA GLN A 127 29.02 1.39 1.97
C GLN A 127 29.72 0.04 2.23
N GLN A 128 29.61 -0.50 3.45
CA GLN A 128 30.15 -1.81 3.80
C GLN A 128 29.43 -2.92 3.02
N LYS A 129 28.10 -2.86 2.93
CA LYS A 129 27.30 -3.79 2.13
C LYS A 129 27.66 -3.74 0.66
N LYS A 130 27.75 -2.55 0.08
CA LYS A 130 28.20 -2.32 -1.30
C LYS A 130 29.54 -3.02 -1.56
N SER A 131 30.52 -2.73 -0.70
CA SER A 131 31.89 -3.21 -0.87
C SER A 131 31.96 -4.74 -0.72
N SER A 132 31.25 -5.30 0.26
CA SER A 132 31.20 -6.74 0.51
C SER A 132 30.55 -7.48 -0.67
N LEU A 133 29.40 -6.97 -1.16
CA LEU A 133 28.70 -7.55 -2.30
C LEU A 133 29.55 -7.50 -3.58
N LYS A 134 30.21 -6.36 -3.85
CA LYS A 134 31.11 -6.21 -5.00
C LYS A 134 32.25 -7.24 -4.95
N VAL A 135 32.96 -7.31 -3.83
CA VAL A 135 34.07 -8.27 -3.63
C VAL A 135 33.58 -9.71 -3.82
N TRP A 136 32.40 -10.03 -3.31
CA TRP A 136 31.85 -11.37 -3.44
C TRP A 136 31.47 -11.71 -4.88
N LEU A 137 30.83 -10.79 -5.61
CA LEU A 137 30.52 -10.98 -7.03
C LEU A 137 31.79 -11.17 -7.87
N GLU A 138 32.82 -10.35 -7.64
CA GLU A 138 34.13 -10.47 -8.30
C GLU A 138 34.81 -11.81 -7.98
N LYS A 139 34.76 -12.26 -6.72
CA LYS A 139 35.26 -13.59 -6.29
C LYS A 139 34.54 -14.73 -7.02
N ASN A 140 33.25 -14.56 -7.32
CA ASN A 140 32.46 -15.51 -8.12
C ASN A 140 32.65 -15.32 -9.63
N ARG A 141 33.65 -14.54 -10.07
CA ARG A 141 33.98 -14.25 -11.46
C ARG A 141 32.85 -13.55 -12.23
N ILE A 142 32.05 -12.77 -11.53
CA ILE A 142 30.99 -11.96 -12.14
C ILE A 142 31.52 -10.53 -12.28
N PRO A 143 31.57 -9.98 -13.51
CA PRO A 143 32.03 -8.62 -13.72
C PRO A 143 31.10 -7.60 -13.05
N VAL A 144 31.65 -6.68 -12.27
CA VAL A 144 30.90 -5.60 -11.63
C VAL A 144 31.58 -4.26 -11.88
N THR A 145 30.79 -3.25 -12.24
CA THR A 145 31.23 -1.86 -12.36
C THR A 145 30.37 -0.96 -11.49
N GLU A 146 30.88 0.20 -11.09
CA GLU A 146 30.11 1.18 -10.33
C GLU A 146 29.60 2.28 -11.26
N GLN A 147 28.33 2.64 -11.14
CA GLN A 147 27.64 3.57 -12.03
C GLN A 147 26.87 4.65 -11.23
N GLY A 148 26.55 5.76 -11.92
CA GLY A 148 25.92 6.95 -11.33
C GLY A 148 26.93 8.02 -10.90
N GLU A 149 26.46 9.25 -10.70
CA GLU A 149 27.30 10.40 -10.31
C GLU A 149 28.04 10.17 -8.98
N GLN A 150 27.39 9.44 -8.07
CA GLN A 150 27.94 9.09 -6.75
C GLN A 150 28.50 7.65 -6.71
N GLN A 151 28.55 6.98 -7.87
CA GLN A 151 28.99 5.58 -8.00
C GLN A 151 28.21 4.60 -7.11
N GLU A 152 26.98 4.92 -6.71
CA GLU A 152 26.22 4.11 -5.73
C GLU A 152 25.61 2.86 -6.35
N THR A 153 25.36 2.83 -7.66
CA THR A 153 24.74 1.67 -8.31
C THR A 153 25.80 0.67 -8.76
N LEU A 154 25.65 -0.61 -8.39
CA LEU A 154 26.49 -1.69 -8.92
C LEU A 154 25.89 -2.21 -10.23
N CYS A 155 26.64 -2.18 -11.32
CA CYS A 155 26.25 -2.77 -12.58
C CYS A 155 26.95 -4.11 -12.79
N VAL A 156 26.15 -5.18 -12.83
CA VAL A 156 26.56 -6.57 -12.97
C VAL A 156 26.51 -6.96 -14.44
N ALA A 157 27.68 -7.32 -14.99
CA ALA A 157 27.87 -7.77 -16.36
C ALA A 157 27.26 -6.85 -17.45
N GLY A 158 27.02 -5.57 -17.14
CA GLY A 158 26.43 -4.59 -18.07
C GLY A 158 24.92 -4.71 -18.30
N VAL A 159 24.24 -5.65 -17.64
CA VAL A 159 22.84 -6.04 -17.97
C VAL A 159 21.89 -6.01 -16.76
N LEU A 160 22.44 -5.89 -15.55
CA LEU A 160 21.68 -5.81 -14.31
C LEU A 160 22.29 -4.72 -13.43
N THR A 161 21.44 -3.96 -12.76
CA THR A 161 21.86 -2.97 -11.77
C THR A 161 21.35 -3.34 -10.38
N ILE A 162 22.11 -2.98 -9.35
CA ILE A 162 21.75 -3.16 -7.95
C ILE A 162 21.91 -1.82 -7.26
N ASP A 163 20.80 -1.30 -6.75
CA ASP A 163 20.76 -0.02 -6.03
C ASP A 163 20.89 -0.24 -4.51
N PRO A 164 21.27 0.78 -3.73
CA PRO A 164 21.17 0.72 -2.28
C PRO A 164 19.73 0.38 -1.82
N PRO A 165 19.54 -0.39 -0.73
CA PRO A 165 20.52 -0.91 0.22
C PRO A 165 21.18 -2.28 -0.14
N TYR A 166 21.22 -2.64 -1.43
CA TYR A 166 21.90 -3.81 -1.99
C TYR A 166 21.35 -5.17 -1.55
N ARG A 167 20.03 -5.29 -1.46
CA ARG A 167 19.33 -6.55 -1.24
C ARG A 167 19.03 -7.25 -2.56
N PRO A 168 18.66 -8.55 -2.53
CA PRO A 168 18.15 -9.23 -3.72
C PRO A 168 17.00 -8.46 -4.38
N GLU A 169 16.11 -7.86 -3.59
CA GLU A 169 14.94 -7.12 -4.09
C GLU A 169 15.33 -5.80 -4.78
N ASP A 170 16.54 -5.29 -4.52
CA ASP A 170 17.06 -4.04 -5.09
C ASP A 170 17.74 -4.26 -6.46
N CYS A 171 17.67 -5.48 -7.01
CA CYS A 171 18.17 -5.81 -8.34
C CYS A 171 17.18 -5.39 -9.43
N ARG A 172 17.68 -4.84 -10.56
CA ARG A 172 16.88 -4.43 -11.72
C ARG A 172 17.51 -4.93 -13.02
N SER A 173 16.72 -5.57 -13.87
CA SER A 173 17.14 -5.97 -15.22
C SER A 173 15.92 -6.07 -16.13
N SER A 174 16.11 -5.89 -17.43
CA SER A 174 15.09 -6.18 -18.45
C SER A 174 14.98 -7.69 -18.76
N ASN A 175 15.89 -8.51 -18.23
CA ASN A 175 15.90 -9.95 -18.41
C ASN A 175 15.60 -10.66 -17.09
N GLU A 176 14.36 -11.13 -16.95
CA GLU A 176 13.83 -11.82 -15.76
C GLU A 176 14.61 -13.09 -15.38
N ILE A 177 15.20 -13.78 -16.36
CA ILE A 177 16.02 -14.97 -16.12
C ILE A 177 17.34 -14.57 -15.45
N ILE A 178 17.94 -13.47 -15.88
CA ILE A 178 19.17 -12.93 -15.27
C ILE A 178 18.86 -12.38 -13.88
N LEU A 179 17.76 -11.61 -13.76
CA LEU A 179 17.30 -11.04 -12.49
C LEU A 179 17.16 -12.12 -11.42
N SER A 180 16.32 -13.13 -11.66
CA SER A 180 16.08 -14.23 -10.72
C SER A 180 17.36 -14.98 -10.34
N ARG A 181 18.26 -15.24 -11.30
CA ARG A 181 19.53 -15.91 -11.01
C ARG A 181 20.45 -15.09 -10.11
N VAL A 182 20.58 -13.79 -10.37
CA VAL A 182 21.42 -12.91 -9.56
C VAL A 182 20.80 -12.71 -8.17
N GLN A 183 19.48 -12.60 -8.07
CA GLN A 183 18.78 -12.53 -6.79
C GLN A 183 19.02 -13.78 -5.94
N ASN A 184 18.86 -14.97 -6.52
CA ASN A 184 19.14 -16.24 -5.83
C ASN A 184 20.61 -16.34 -5.38
N LEU A 185 21.52 -15.85 -6.23
CA LEU A 185 22.94 -15.83 -5.94
C LEU A 185 23.25 -14.92 -4.73
N ILE A 186 22.68 -13.71 -4.69
CA ILE A 186 22.83 -12.77 -3.56
C ILE A 186 22.17 -13.30 -2.28
N GLN A 187 21.05 -14.01 -2.39
CA GLN A 187 20.44 -14.68 -1.22
C GLN A 187 21.38 -15.74 -0.63
N GLY A 188 22.10 -16.49 -1.47
CA GLY A 188 23.12 -17.45 -1.04
C GLY A 188 24.29 -16.82 -0.26
N HIS A 189 24.72 -15.60 -0.62
CA HIS A 189 25.73 -14.84 0.13
C HIS A 189 25.28 -14.54 1.56
N HIS A 190 24.02 -14.13 1.74
CA HIS A 190 23.48 -13.79 3.06
C HIS A 190 23.27 -15.03 3.97
N GLY A 191 23.21 -16.23 3.38
CA GLY A 191 23.15 -17.49 4.13
C GLY A 191 24.51 -17.99 4.65
N SER A 192 25.63 -17.56 4.04
CA SER A 192 26.98 -18.00 4.44
C SER A 192 27.59 -17.22 5.62
N ASP A 193 27.00 -16.09 6.02
CA ASP A 193 27.46 -15.30 7.18
C ASP A 193 26.83 -15.77 8.51
N GLY A 194 25.98 -16.80 8.49
CA GLY A 194 25.23 -17.31 9.65
C GLY A 194 25.79 -18.57 10.32
N GLU A 195 26.88 -19.16 9.83
CA GLU A 195 27.36 -20.46 10.29
C GLU A 195 28.86 -20.43 10.64
N SER A 196 29.21 -19.63 11.65
CA SER A 196 30.50 -19.72 12.34
C SER A 196 30.41 -19.21 13.78
N SER A 197 29.58 -19.85 14.59
CA SER A 197 29.64 -19.75 16.06
C SER A 197 29.00 -20.98 16.70
N GLY A 198 29.76 -22.08 16.70
CA GLY A 198 29.41 -23.29 17.42
C GLY A 198 30.41 -24.39 17.13
N THR A 199 31.51 -24.42 17.90
CA THR A 199 32.14 -25.61 18.53
C THR A 199 33.57 -25.26 18.90
N GLN A 200 33.79 -24.96 20.19
CA GLN A 200 34.71 -25.68 21.07
C GLN A 200 34.55 -25.16 22.50
#